data_AF-A0A6J7NJ13-F1
#
_entry.id   AF-A0A6J7NJ13-F1
#
_cell.length_a   1.000
_cell.length_b   1.000
_cell.length_c   1.000
_cell.angle_alpha   90.00
_cell.angle_beta   90.00
_cell.angle_gamma   90.00
#
_symmetry.space_group_name_H-M   'P 1'
#
loop_
_entity.id
_entity.type
_entity.pdbx_description
1 polymer ?
#
loop_
_entity_poly.entity_id
_entity_poly.type
_entity_poly.pdbx_seq_one_letter_code
_entity_poly.pdbx_strand_id
1 'polypeptide(L)' 'MSAADYPRMLADISNGLLHPEKLIATTISLEEAPAALMAMDKERAPGITVINL' A
#
# COMPACT_ATOMS: atom_id res chain seq x y z
N MET A 1 -14.27 6.26 -1.89
CA MET A 1 -14.61 5.12 -2.77
C MET A 1 -15.57 4.24 -1.99
N SER A 2 -16.67 3.81 -2.60
CA SER A 2 -17.63 2.94 -1.91
C SER A 2 -17.10 1.51 -1.92
N ALA A 3 -17.43 0.71 -0.90
CA ALA A 3 -17.15 -0.72 -0.92
C ALA A 3 -17.79 -1.42 -2.15
N ALA A 4 -18.87 -0.83 -2.69
CA ALA A 4 -19.51 -1.29 -3.92
C ALA A 4 -18.59 -1.24 -5.16
N ASP A 5 -17.52 -0.43 -5.14
CA ASP A 5 -16.60 -0.26 -6.27
C ASP A 5 -15.49 -1.34 -6.31
N TYR A 6 -15.29 -2.09 -5.22
CA TYR A 6 -14.21 -3.08 -5.13
C TYR A 6 -14.28 -4.20 -6.16
N PRO A 7 -15.45 -4.79 -6.49
CA PRO A 7 -15.51 -5.84 -7.50
C PRO A 7 -14.95 -5.39 -8.85
N ARG A 8 -15.26 -4.15 -9.26
CA ARG A 8 -14.71 -3.55 -10.49
C ARG A 8 -13.21 -3.33 -10.38
N MET A 9 -12.75 -2.72 -9.29
CA MET A 9 -11.32 -2.47 -9.06
C MET A 9 -10.50 -3.77 -9.09
N LEU A 10 -10.99 -4.85 -8.46
CA LEU A 10 -10.33 -6.15 -8.47
C LEU A 10 -10.31 -6.78 -9.86
N ALA A 11 -11.38 -6.62 -10.64
CA ALA A 11 -11.39 -7.06 -12.04
C ALA A 11 -10.35 -6.30 -12.88
N ASP A 12 -10.22 -4.98 -12.69
CA ASP A 12 -9.22 -4.17 -13.38
C ASP A 12 -7.79 -4.59 -13.01
N ILE A 13 -7.53 -4.96 -11.75
CA ILE A 13 -6.25 -5.54 -11.31
C ILE A 13 -6.00 -6.89 -11.99
N SER A 14 -6.98 -7.80 -11.97
CA SER A 14 -6.84 -9.14 -12.57
C SER A 14 -6.64 -9.09 -14.09
N ASN A 15 -7.19 -8.07 -14.76
CA ASN A 15 -7.03 -7.86 -16.20
C ASN A 15 -5.73 -7.10 -16.55
N GLY A 16 -4.93 -6.71 -15.56
CA GLY A 16 -3.69 -5.95 -15.75
C GLY A 16 -3.91 -4.49 -16.17
N LEU A 17 -5.11 -3.94 -15.97
CA LEU A 17 -5.40 -2.52 -16.20
C LEU A 17 -4.93 -1.66 -15.02
N LEU A 18 -4.92 -2.23 -13.81
CA LEU A 18 -4.39 -1.60 -12.60
C LEU A 18 -3.20 -2.39 -12.06
N HIS A 19 -2.17 -1.65 -11.66
CA HIS A 19 -0.91 -2.16 -11.13
C HIS A 19 -0.61 -1.55 -9.74
N PRO A 20 -1.42 -1.85 -8.70
CA PRO A 20 -1.24 -1.29 -7.37
C PRO A 20 0.12 -1.63 -6.74
N GLU A 21 0.74 -2.74 -7.14
CA GLU A 21 2.08 -3.16 -6.71
C GLU A 21 3.16 -2.12 -7.02
N LYS A 22 2.98 -1.31 -8.07
CA LYS A 22 3.92 -0.24 -8.44
C LYS A 22 3.90 0.95 -7.49
N LEU A 23 2.88 1.03 -6.63
CA LEU A 23 2.78 2.06 -5.59
C LEU A 23 3.51 1.66 -4.32
N ILE A 24 3.87 0.39 -4.15
CA ILE A 24 4.59 -0.10 -2.98
C ILE A 24 6.04 0.39 -3.07
N ALA A 25 6.43 1.25 -2.14
CA ALA A 25 7.78 1.78 -2.03
C ALA A 25 8.65 0.93 -1.10
N THR A 26 8.06 0.42 -0.02
CA THR A 26 8.78 -0.43 0.94
C THR A 26 7.85 -1.44 1.60
N THR A 27 8.42 -2.57 1.99
CA THR A 27 7.76 -3.60 2.78
C THR A 27 8.56 -3.78 4.07
N ILE A 28 7.88 -3.68 5.21
CA ILE A 28 8.47 -3.79 6.54
C ILE A 28 7.84 -4.93 7.33
N SER A 29 8.51 -5.41 8.35
CA SER A 29 7.93 -6.37 9.30
C SER A 29 6.98 -5.70 10.28
N LEU A 30 6.21 -6.50 11.02
CA LEU A 30 5.33 -5.99 12.07
C LEU A 30 6.10 -5.28 13.20
N GLU A 31 7.30 -5.76 13.53
CA GLU A 31 8.16 -5.20 14.58
C GLU A 31 8.71 -3.82 14.19
N GLU A 32 8.92 -3.58 12.90
CA GLU A 32 9.41 -2.30 12.36
C GLU A 32 8.30 -1.24 12.26
N ALA A 33 7.04 -1.66 12.22
CA ALA A 33 5.88 -0.80 12.02
C ALA A 33 5.77 0.38 13.01
N PRO A 34 6.01 0.23 14.34
CA PRO A 34 5.94 1.35 15.26
C PRO A 34 6.99 2.44 14.95
N ALA A 35 8.22 2.03 14.66
CA ALA A 35 9.31 2.96 14.33
C ALA A 35 9.02 3.69 13.01
N ALA A 36 8.58 2.95 11.99
CA ALA A 36 8.21 3.52 10.70
C ALA A 36 7.06 4.54 10.83
N LEU A 37 6.01 4.21 11.59
CA LEU A 37 4.86 5.10 11.79
C LEU A 37 5.25 6.41 12.50
N MET A 38 6.12 6.34 13.51
CA MET A 38 6.63 7.54 14.19
C MET A 38 7.50 8.43 13.28
N ALA A 39 8.14 7.84 12.26
CA ALA A 39 8.99 8.56 11.31
C ALA A 39 8.19 9.22 10.16
N MET A 40 6.93 8.84 9.93
CA MET A 40 6.13 9.32 8.78
C MET A 40 5.89 10.83 8.75
N ASP A 41 5.88 11.50 9.91
CA ASP A 41 5.77 12.96 9.97
C ASP A 41 7.08 13.66 9.56
N LYS A 42 8.21 12.97 9.67
CA LYS A 42 9.55 13.50 9.41
C LYS A 42 10.01 13.21 7.98
N GLU A 43 9.72 12.02 7.48
CA GLU A 43 10.16 11.55 6.16
C GLU A 43 8.95 11.37 5.23
N ARG A 44 8.78 12.30 4.30
CA ARG A 44 7.74 12.23 3.25
C ARG A 44 8.26 11.42 2.06
N ALA A 45 8.57 10.14 2.27
CA ALA A 45 8.90 9.26 1.16
C ALA A 45 7.64 9.04 0.29
N PRO A 46 7.73 9.17 -1.05
CA PRO A 46 6.60 8.89 -1.93
C PRO A 46 6.29 7.39 -1.97
N GLY A 47 5.00 7.04 -2.06
CA GLY A 47 4.53 5.66 -2.22
C GLY A 47 3.85 5.08 -0.97
N ILE A 48 3.65 3.77 -0.98
CA ILE A 48 2.94 3.00 0.05
C ILE A 48 3.94 2.09 0.78
N THR A 49 3.87 2.11 2.11
CA THR A 49 4.54 1.13 2.98
C THR A 49 3.59 0.00 3.29
N VAL A 50 3.99 -1.25 3.03
CA VAL A 50 3.21 -2.46 3.36
C VAL A 50 3.84 -3.16 4.55
N ILE A 51 3.01 -3.60 5.51
CA ILE A 51 3.46 -4.43 6.63
C ILE A 51 3.22 -5.89 6.24
N ASN A 52 4.27 -6.71 6.32
CA ASN A 52 4.19 -8.15 6.12
C ASN A 52 4.31 -8.88 7.47
N LEU A 53 3.50 -9.94 7.63
CA LEU A 53 3.42 -10.76 8.86
C LEU A 53 4.39 -11.95 8.84
#